data_AF-A0A6N1ABU5-F1
#
_entry.id   AF-A0A6N1ABU5-F1
#
_cell.length_a   1.000
_cell.length_b   1.000
_cell.length_c   1.000
_cell.angle_alpha   90.00
_cell.angle_beta   90.00
_cell.angle_gamma   90.00
#
_symmetry.space_group_name_H-M   'P 1'
#
loop_
_entity.id
_entity.type
_entity.pdbx_description
1 polymer ?
#
loop_
_entity_poly.entity_id
_entity_poly.type
_entity_poly.pdbx_seq_one_letter_code
_entity_poly.pdbx_strand_id
1 'polypeptide(L)'
;MPLLPTDDTGQRIQALRPGIAQTVPIGAASHASAPFNDATTVIRAVATAPCFLALGKAPAAGTAGHYLPAGAPEYFRVVPGEALAAIRAVGDGILYLSEMQ
;
A
#
# COMPACT_ATOMS: atom_id res chain seq x y z
N MET A 1 -1.94 20.94 10.12
CA MET A 1 -2.49 20.04 9.08
C MET A 1 -1.65 20.23 7.84
N PRO A 2 -1.07 19.17 7.26
CA PRO A 2 -0.51 19.30 5.92
C PRO A 2 -1.65 19.64 4.96
N LEU A 3 -1.52 20.76 4.26
CA LEU A 3 -2.44 21.15 3.20
C LEU A 3 -1.98 20.46 1.92
N LEU A 4 -2.93 19.88 1.18
CA LEU A 4 -2.67 19.43 -0.19
C LEU A 4 -2.11 20.60 -1.02
N PRO A 5 -1.22 20.32 -1.99
CA PRO A 5 -0.71 21.35 -2.88
C PRO A 5 -1.87 22.09 -3.56
N THR A 6 -1.69 23.38 -3.84
CA THR A 6 -2.70 24.20 -4.54
C THR A 6 -2.28 24.47 -5.97
N ASP A 7 -3.25 24.53 -6.89
CA ASP A 7 -3.01 25.02 -8.25
C ASP A 7 -2.92 26.56 -8.29
N ASP A 8 -2.76 27.11 -9.50
CA ASP A 8 -2.70 28.54 -9.77
C ASP A 8 -4.01 29.28 -9.48
N THR A 9 -5.13 28.55 -9.37
CA THR A 9 -6.45 29.09 -8.97
C THR A 9 -6.70 29.00 -7.47
N GLY A 10 -5.75 28.46 -6.69
CA GLY A 10 -5.87 28.26 -5.24
C GLY A 10 -6.71 27.05 -4.84
N GLN A 11 -7.09 26.18 -5.79
CA GLN A 11 -7.82 24.94 -5.50
C GLN A 11 -6.85 23.85 -5.04
N ARG A 12 -7.32 22.95 -4.15
CA ARG A 12 -6.52 21.83 -3.64
C ARG A 12 -6.37 20.75 -4.70
N ILE A 13 -5.13 20.45 -5.09
CA ILE A 13 -4.78 19.33 -5.94
C ILE A 13 -4.88 18.03 -5.13
N GLN A 14 -5.73 17.10 -5.57
CA GLN A 14 -5.96 15.80 -4.91
C GLN A 14 -4.81 14.81 -5.18
N ALA A 15 -3.58 15.22 -4.92
CA ALA A 15 -2.39 14.40 -5.10
C ALA A 15 -1.48 14.53 -3.88
N LEU A 16 -1.12 13.38 -3.30
CA LEU A 16 -0.11 13.26 -2.26
C LEU A 16 1.25 13.00 -2.90
N ARG A 17 2.31 13.39 -2.18
CA ARG A 17 3.68 13.14 -2.60
C ARG A 17 4.10 11.71 -2.24
N PRO A 18 4.68 10.92 -3.16
CA PRO A 18 5.32 9.66 -2.80
C PRO A 18 6.54 9.90 -1.89
N GLY A 19 6.57 9.22 -0.75
CA GLY A 19 7.66 9.25 0.21
C GLY A 19 8.45 7.94 0.22
N ILE A 20 8.50 7.27 1.37
CA ILE A 20 9.25 6.04 1.56
C ILE A 20 8.65 4.90 0.73
N ALA A 21 9.51 4.15 0.05
CA ALA A 21 9.11 2.96 -0.69
C ALA A 21 9.47 1.68 0.06
N GLN A 22 8.63 0.66 -0.04
CA GLN A 22 8.89 -0.69 0.45
C GLN A 22 8.52 -1.72 -0.62
N THR A 23 9.16 -2.88 -0.59
CA THR A 23 8.83 -4.01 -1.45
C THR A 23 8.47 -5.22 -0.62
N VAL A 24 7.37 -5.88 -0.94
CA VAL A 24 6.92 -7.10 -0.27
C VAL A 24 6.87 -8.23 -1.30
N PRO A 25 7.53 -9.37 -1.07
CA PRO A 25 7.40 -10.52 -1.94
C PRO A 25 5.96 -11.07 -1.88
N ILE A 26 5.38 -11.36 -3.03
CA ILE A 26 4.12 -12.07 -3.15
C ILE A 26 4.46 -13.53 -3.42
N GLY A 27 4.08 -14.42 -2.51
CA GLY A 27 4.36 -15.86 -2.62
C GLY A 27 3.22 -16.72 -2.08
N ALA A 28 3.49 -18.03 -1.97
CA ALA A 28 2.53 -19.00 -1.43
C ALA A 28 2.18 -18.76 0.05
N ALA A 29 3.08 -18.15 0.80
CA ALA A 29 2.87 -17.71 2.17
C ALA A 29 2.59 -16.20 2.22
N SER A 30 1.91 -15.76 3.29
CA SER A 30 1.74 -14.35 3.59
C SER A 30 3.09 -13.72 3.95
N HIS A 31 3.43 -12.60 3.31
CA HIS A 31 4.58 -11.79 3.67
C HIS A 31 4.10 -10.37 4.00
N ALA A 32 4.62 -9.79 5.08
CA ALA A 32 4.29 -8.44 5.51
C ALA A 32 5.42 -7.45 5.17
N SER A 33 5.04 -6.20 4.96
CA SER A 33 5.96 -5.06 4.93
C SER A 33 6.54 -4.80 6.32
N ALA A 34 7.53 -3.92 6.40
CA ALA A 34 7.83 -3.27 7.67
C ALA A 34 6.65 -2.35 8.06
N PRO A 35 6.48 -2.05 9.37
CA PRO A 35 5.54 -1.03 9.80
C PRO A 35 5.78 0.28 9.06
N PHE A 36 4.70 0.93 8.63
CA PHE A 36 4.74 2.28 8.07
C PHE A 36 5.12 3.28 9.16
N ASN A 37 5.71 4.40 8.74
CA ASN A 37 6.10 5.46 9.66
C ASN A 37 4.92 6.02 10.46
N ASP A 38 5.24 6.64 11.60
CA ASP A 38 4.26 7.23 12.52
C ASP A 38 3.46 8.41 11.93
N ALA A 39 3.89 8.96 10.79
CA ALA A 39 3.18 10.01 10.08
C ALA A 39 2.37 9.51 8.87
N THR A 40 2.52 8.23 8.50
CA THR A 40 1.91 7.68 7.28
C THR A 40 0.44 7.37 7.53
N THR A 41 -0.41 7.97 6.70
CA THR A 41 -1.88 7.81 6.79
C THR A 41 -2.50 7.30 5.48
N VAL A 42 -1.73 7.33 4.40
CA VAL A 42 -2.11 6.80 3.09
C VAL A 42 -0.90 6.09 2.48
N ILE A 43 -1.15 4.95 1.84
CA ILE A 43 -0.15 4.25 1.02
C ILE A 43 -0.67 4.09 -0.41
N ARG A 44 0.24 4.00 -1.37
CA ARG A 44 -0.03 3.50 -2.72
C ARG A 44 0.54 2.09 -2.84
N ALA A 45 -0.24 1.18 -3.39
CA ALA A 45 0.14 -0.21 -3.64
C ALA A 45 0.06 -0.53 -5.14
N VAL A 46 1.06 -1.21 -5.68
CA VAL A 46 1.05 -1.76 -7.06
C VAL A 46 1.73 -3.12 -7.07
N ALA A 47 1.09 -4.13 -7.64
CA ALA A 47 1.65 -5.48 -7.70
C ALA A 47 2.05 -5.90 -9.12
N THR A 48 3.07 -6.74 -9.26
CA THR A 48 3.44 -7.37 -10.54
C THR A 48 2.62 -8.63 -10.86
N ALA A 49 1.92 -9.17 -9.86
CA ALA A 49 1.05 -10.34 -9.96
C ALA A 49 -0.19 -10.12 -9.07
N PRO A 50 -1.36 -10.70 -9.41
CA PRO A 50 -2.56 -10.52 -8.59
C PRO A 50 -2.37 -11.16 -7.21
N CYS A 51 -2.79 -10.44 -6.16
CA CYS A 51 -2.59 -10.87 -4.78
C CYS A 51 -3.78 -10.50 -3.89
N PHE A 52 -3.83 -11.11 -2.71
CA PHE A 52 -4.73 -10.72 -1.63
C PHE A 52 -3.96 -9.97 -0.54
N LEU A 53 -4.60 -8.97 0.06
CA LEU A 53 -4.01 -8.04 1.01
C LEU A 53 -4.68 -8.13 2.40
N ALA A 54 -3.91 -7.79 3.44
CA ALA A 54 -4.40 -7.51 4.77
C ALA A 54 -3.61 -6.34 5.41
N LEU A 55 -4.30 -5.46 6.13
CA LEU A 55 -3.72 -4.32 6.86
C LEU A 55 -3.87 -4.53 8.38
N GLY A 56 -2.90 -4.06 9.16
CA GLY A 56 -2.93 -4.09 10.62
C GLY A 56 -1.54 -4.00 11.24
N LYS A 57 -1.43 -4.06 12.57
CA LYS A 57 -0.12 -4.01 13.26
C LYS A 57 0.74 -5.26 13.06
N ALA A 58 0.11 -6.41 12.88
CA ALA A 58 0.76 -7.70 12.59
C ALA A 58 -0.12 -8.47 11.59
N PRO A 59 -0.23 -7.99 10.34
CA PRO A 59 -1.20 -8.51 9.39
C PRO A 59 -0.75 -9.86 8.82
N ALA A 60 -1.71 -10.72 8.55
CA ALA A 60 -1.52 -11.95 7.78
C ALA A 60 -2.58 -12.00 6.67
N ALA A 61 -2.13 -11.99 5.41
CA ALA A 61 -3.01 -12.07 4.26
C ALA A 61 -3.45 -13.52 4.01
N GLY A 62 -4.74 -13.70 3.71
CA GLY A 62 -5.31 -14.98 3.30
C GLY A 62 -5.88 -14.91 1.89
N THR A 63 -6.13 -16.07 1.29
CA THR A 63 -6.68 -16.18 -0.08
C THR A 63 -8.16 -15.79 -0.22
N ALA A 64 -8.79 -15.38 0.87
CA ALA A 64 -10.13 -14.80 0.91
C ALA A 64 -10.12 -13.31 1.33
N GLY A 65 -8.96 -12.65 1.20
CA GLY A 65 -8.75 -11.25 1.58
C GLY A 65 -9.13 -10.23 0.50
N HIS A 66 -8.63 -9.00 0.65
CA HIS A 66 -8.84 -7.93 -0.32
C HIS A 66 -8.00 -8.16 -1.58
N TYR A 67 -8.64 -8.28 -2.74
CA TYR A 67 -7.96 -8.55 -3.99
C TYR A 67 -7.35 -7.29 -4.61
N LEU A 68 -6.07 -7.35 -5.01
CA LEU A 68 -5.39 -6.33 -5.80
C LEU A 68 -4.97 -6.94 -7.16
N PRO A 69 -5.46 -6.41 -8.30
CA PRO A 69 -5.03 -6.87 -9.61
C PRO A 69 -3.59 -6.44 -9.93
N ALA A 70 -2.91 -7.21 -10.78
CA ALA A 70 -1.58 -6.86 -11.27
C ALA A 70 -1.60 -5.58 -12.13
N GLY A 71 -0.57 -4.74 -11.98
CA GLY A 71 -0.36 -3.56 -12.81
C GLY A 71 -1.28 -2.37 -12.50
N ALA A 72 -2.24 -2.51 -11.58
CA ALA A 72 -3.13 -1.43 -11.19
C ALA A 72 -2.66 -0.78 -9.87
N PRO A 73 -2.50 0.55 -9.81
CA PRO A 73 -2.27 1.23 -8.57
C PRO A 73 -3.55 1.43 -7.77
N GLU A 74 -3.49 1.15 -6.47
CA GLU A 74 -4.55 1.45 -5.52
C GLU A 74 -4.00 2.22 -4.32
N TYR A 75 -4.82 3.11 -3.74
CA TYR A 75 -4.46 3.90 -2.56
C TYR A 75 -5.31 3.46 -1.37
N PHE A 76 -4.66 3.22 -0.24
CA PHE A 76 -5.32 2.78 0.99
C PHE A 76 -5.05 3.77 2.12
N ARG A 77 -6.10 4.10 2.89
CA ARG A 77 -5.92 4.70 4.21
C ARG A 77 -5.31 3.65 5.15
N VAL A 78 -4.31 4.05 5.92
CA VAL A 78 -3.69 3.22 6.97
C VAL A 78 -3.70 3.95 8.31
N VAL A 79 -3.52 3.20 9.40
CA VAL A 79 -3.20 3.77 10.71
C VAL A 79 -1.68 3.78 10.87
N PRO A 80 -1.08 4.85 11.43
CA PRO A 80 0.35 4.88 11.70
C PRO A 80 0.87 3.67 12.46
N GLY A 81 2.01 3.13 12.04
CA GLY A 81 2.62 1.92 12.60
C GLY A 81 1.95 0.59 12.19
N GLU A 82 0.93 0.61 11.33
CA GLU A 82 0.47 -0.61 10.67
C GLU A 82 1.46 -1.07 9.59
N ALA A 83 1.32 -2.32 9.17
CA ALA A 83 1.97 -2.89 8.00
C ALA A 83 0.90 -3.38 7.03
N LEU A 84 1.33 -3.76 5.83
CA LEU A 84 0.50 -4.47 4.86
C LEU A 84 1.11 -5.83 4.54
N ALA A 85 0.29 -6.88 4.57
CA ALA A 85 0.65 -8.21 4.14
C ALA A 85 0.03 -8.57 2.80
N ALA A 86 0.75 -9.38 2.02
CA ALA A 86 0.30 -9.91 0.74
C ALA A 86 0.53 -11.42 0.62
N ILE A 87 -0.39 -12.10 -0.07
CA ILE A 87 -0.30 -13.50 -0.47
C ILE A 87 -0.75 -13.64 -1.93
N ARG A 88 -0.14 -14.57 -2.68
CA ARG A 88 -0.48 -14.75 -4.09
C ARG A 88 -1.94 -15.13 -4.29
N ALA A 89 -2.56 -14.63 -5.36
CA ALA A 89 -3.83 -15.16 -5.84
C ALA A 89 -3.62 -16.36 -6.77
N VAL A 90 -2.61 -16.30 -7.65
CA VAL A 90 -2.26 -17.36 -8.60
C VAL A 90 -0.74 -17.58 -8.64
N GLY A 91 0.00 -16.53 -8.99
CA GLY A 91 1.45 -16.59 -9.21
C GLY A 91 2.21 -15.67 -8.28
N ASP A 92 3.50 -15.95 -8.14
CA ASP A 92 4.40 -15.16 -7.32
C ASP A 92 4.71 -13.81 -8.00
N GLY A 93 5.15 -12.83 -7.21
CA GLY A 93 5.43 -11.48 -7.71
C GLY A 93 6.00 -10.56 -6.65
N ILE A 94 5.93 -9.26 -6.92
CA ILE A 94 6.38 -8.21 -6.00
C ILE A 94 5.25 -7.19 -5.84
N LEU A 95 4.97 -6.83 -4.60
CA LEU A 95 4.13 -5.71 -4.24
C LEU A 95 5.04 -4.51 -3.92
N TYR A 96 4.85 -3.42 -4.64
CA TYR A 96 5.49 -2.14 -4.38
C TYR A 96 4.56 -1.26 -3.57
N LEU A 97 5.06 -0.78 -2.43
CA LEU A 97 4.36 0.14 -1.55
C LEU A 97 5.07 1.50 -1.56
N SER A 98 4.30 2.57 -1.53
CA SER A 98 4.79 3.93 -1.30
C SER A 98 3.98 4.60 -0.21
N GLU A 99 4.64 5.04 0.86
CA GLU A 99 4.05 5.83 1.92
C GLU A 99 3.83 7.26 1.40
N MET A 100 2.59 7.71 1.38
CA MET A 100 2.19 8.99 0.77
C MET A 100 2.19 10.12 1.82
N GLN A 101 2.57 11.32 1.41
CA GLN A 101 2.81 12.49 2.28
C GLN A 101 2.10 13.75 1.78
#